data_AF-A0A7X9DGI1-F1
#
_entry.id   AF-A0A7X9DGI1-F1
#
_cell.length_a   1.000
_cell.length_b   1.000
_cell.length_c   1.000
_cell.angle_alpha   90.00
_cell.angle_beta   90.00
_cell.angle_gamma   90.00
#
_symmetry.space_group_name_H-M   'P 1'
#
loop_
_entity.id
_entity.type
_entity.pdbx_description
1 polymer ?
#
loop_
_entity_poly.entity_id
_entity_poly.type
_entity_poly.pdbx_seq_one_letter_code
_entity_poly.pdbx_strand_id
1 'polypeptide(L)'
;MLKSRDIVKRITRCVILLLNIAFIPVYSDIYSQDSIALPVKIVSGNTYISEYDIRTLLPVQSSFDILLQRGKIMRGPRFTIYTVGMSVALSGDMLLRGEYPVTRMQGEVLIPLDIALPMIENLLEGYTVVIQGSSIVIKKEAVVPQEKQKEKKP
;
A
#
# COMPACT_ATOMS: atom_id res chain seq x y z
N MET A 1 -52.22 -8.12 -25.75
CA MET A 1 -51.84 -6.77 -26.22
C MET A 1 -51.15 -6.03 -25.07
N LEU A 2 -49.82 -5.88 -25.09
CA LEU A 2 -49.11 -5.08 -24.09
C LEU A 2 -49.46 -3.60 -24.28
N LYS A 3 -49.86 -2.92 -23.21
CA LYS A 3 -50.28 -1.52 -23.21
C LYS A 3 -49.03 -0.66 -23.48
N SER A 4 -49.08 0.24 -24.46
CA SER A 4 -47.95 1.12 -24.87
C SER A 4 -47.23 1.81 -23.70
N ARG A 5 -47.96 2.12 -22.61
CA ARG A 5 -47.43 2.67 -21.36
C ARG A 5 -46.42 1.77 -20.62
N ASP A 6 -46.51 0.46 -20.73
CA ASP A 6 -45.61 -0.48 -20.05
C ASP A 6 -44.27 -0.64 -20.78
N ILE A 7 -44.29 -0.46 -22.11
CA ILE A 7 -43.10 -0.47 -22.97
C ILE A 7 -42.23 0.76 -22.66
N VAL A 8 -42.84 1.96 -22.57
CA VAL A 8 -42.12 3.19 -22.24
C VAL A 8 -41.45 3.09 -20.87
N LYS A 9 -42.16 2.59 -19.84
CA LYS A 9 -41.59 2.40 -18.49
C LYS A 9 -40.41 1.42 -18.48
N ARG A 10 -40.47 0.34 -19.27
CA ARG A 10 -39.34 -0.60 -19.42
C ARG A 10 -38.14 0.08 -20.09
N ILE A 11 -38.36 0.85 -21.15
CA ILE A 11 -37.30 1.59 -21.84
C ILE A 11 -36.66 2.61 -20.91
N THR A 12 -37.44 3.41 -20.17
CA THR A 12 -36.89 4.39 -19.23
C THR A 12 -36.06 3.74 -18.12
N ARG A 13 -36.49 2.59 -17.59
CA ARG A 13 -35.72 1.82 -16.60
C ARG A 13 -34.41 1.30 -17.17
N CYS A 14 -34.42 0.73 -18.39
CA CYS A 14 -33.20 0.27 -19.04
C CYS A 14 -32.23 1.42 -19.34
N VAL A 15 -32.73 2.59 -19.77
CA VAL A 15 -31.90 3.77 -20.02
C VAL A 15 -31.23 4.26 -18.74
N ILE A 16 -31.97 4.37 -17.63
CA ILE A 16 -31.40 4.77 -16.33
C ILE A 16 -30.33 3.76 -15.87
N LEU A 17 -30.59 2.46 -16.06
CA LEU A 17 -29.68 1.39 -15.63
C LEU A 17 -28.39 1.39 -16.48
N LEU A 18 -28.51 1.59 -17.80
CA LEU A 18 -27.37 1.76 -18.70
C LEU A 18 -26.58 3.04 -18.40
N LEU A 19 -27.26 4.13 -18.05
CA LEU A 19 -26.60 5.37 -17.63
C LEU A 19 -25.74 5.13 -16.38
N ASN A 20 -26.29 4.48 -15.35
CA ASN A 20 -25.55 4.15 -14.13
C ASN A 20 -24.34 3.27 -14.42
N ILE A 21 -24.48 2.24 -15.26
CA ILE A 21 -23.35 1.38 -15.66
C ILE A 21 -22.28 2.18 -16.42
N ALA A 22 -22.68 3.10 -17.30
CA ALA A 22 -21.74 3.95 -18.05
C ALA A 22 -21.01 4.96 -17.16
N PHE A 23 -21.60 5.37 -16.03
CA PHE A 23 -20.96 6.27 -15.08
C PHE A 23 -19.91 5.58 -14.19
N ILE A 24 -20.01 4.27 -13.94
CA ILE A 24 -19.03 3.51 -13.13
C ILE A 24 -17.58 3.68 -13.61
N PRO A 25 -17.23 3.49 -14.91
CA PRO A 25 -15.86 3.64 -15.38
C PRO A 25 -15.35 5.09 -15.34
N VAL A 26 -16.24 6.08 -15.47
CA VAL A 26 -15.88 7.51 -15.36
C VAL A 26 -15.48 7.85 -13.92
N TYR A 27 -16.19 7.30 -12.93
CA TYR A 27 -15.82 7.47 -11.52
C TYR A 27 -14.54 6.71 -11.15
N SER A 28 -14.24 5.56 -11.76
CA SER A 28 -13.00 4.84 -11.46
C SER A 28 -11.74 5.58 -11.91
N ASP A 29 -11.80 6.32 -13.02
CA ASP A 29 -10.63 7.03 -13.56
C ASP A 29 -10.30 8.30 -12.75
N ILE A 30 -11.32 8.98 -12.23
CA ILE A 30 -11.18 10.18 -11.39
C ILE A 30 -10.62 9.84 -9.99
N TYR A 31 -10.86 8.61 -9.52
CA TYR A 31 -10.38 8.10 -8.23
C TYR A 31 -9.21 7.12 -8.35
N SER A 32 -8.40 7.21 -9.42
CA SER A 32 -7.10 6.54 -9.45
C SER A 32 -6.18 7.16 -8.38
N GLN A 33 -6.32 6.71 -7.14
CA GLN A 33 -5.36 6.94 -6.06
C GLN A 33 -4.08 6.18 -6.37
N ASP A 34 -3.29 6.69 -7.32
CA ASP A 34 -1.94 6.16 -7.61
C ASP A 34 -0.94 6.43 -6.48
N SER A 35 -1.38 7.09 -5.41
CA SER A 35 -0.60 7.37 -4.21
C SER A 35 -1.30 6.87 -2.95
N ILE A 36 -0.57 6.10 -2.15
CA ILE A 36 -0.97 5.67 -0.80
C ILE A 36 -0.20 6.54 0.20
N ALA A 37 -0.88 7.07 1.21
CA ALA A 37 -0.25 7.83 2.30
C ALA A 37 -0.32 7.03 3.61
N LEU A 38 0.82 6.73 4.20
CA LEU A 38 0.95 6.14 5.53
C LEU A 38 1.20 7.24 6.56
N PRO A 39 0.41 7.35 7.64
CA PRO A 39 0.63 8.37 8.65
C PRO A 39 1.86 8.06 9.51
N VAL A 40 2.69 9.08 9.75
CA VAL A 40 3.77 9.05 10.74
C VAL A 40 3.19 9.42 12.11
N LYS A 41 3.37 8.53 13.08
CA LYS A 41 2.95 8.71 14.47
C LYS A 41 4.13 9.20 15.29
N ILE A 42 3.91 10.16 16.19
CA ILE A 42 4.93 10.62 17.13
C ILE A 42 4.59 10.04 18.51
N VAL A 43 5.54 9.31 19.09
CA VAL A 43 5.41 8.69 20.41
C VAL A 43 6.64 9.04 21.22
N SER A 44 6.46 9.76 22.32
CA SER A 44 7.55 10.19 23.20
C SER A 44 8.70 10.91 22.45
N GLY A 45 8.35 11.69 21.41
CA GLY A 45 9.32 12.41 20.58
C GLY A 45 9.92 11.60 19.42
N ASN A 46 9.67 10.29 19.36
CA ASN A 46 10.18 9.39 18.31
C ASN A 46 9.11 9.15 17.23
N THR A 47 9.55 8.92 15.99
CA THR A 47 8.66 8.75 14.83
C THR A 47 8.45 7.29 14.47
N TYR A 48 7.20 6.88 14.34
CA TYR A 48 6.83 5.50 14.05
C TYR A 48 5.84 5.43 12.90
N ILE A 49 5.81 4.27 12.26
CA ILE A 49 4.73 3.84 11.39
C ILE A 49 4.01 2.68 12.08
N SER A 50 2.69 2.71 12.02
CA SER A 50 1.89 1.58 12.47
C SER A 50 2.06 0.40 11.53
N GLU A 51 2.33 -0.77 12.10
CA GLU A 51 2.25 -2.00 11.35
C GLU A 51 0.83 -2.27 10.82
N TYR A 52 -0.20 -1.87 11.57
CA TYR A 52 -1.59 -1.98 11.14
C TYR A 52 -1.84 -1.18 9.86
N ASP A 53 -1.32 0.04 9.79
CA ASP A 53 -1.45 0.90 8.60
C ASP A 53 -0.70 0.29 7.43
N ILE A 54 0.51 -0.25 7.65
CA ILE A 54 1.27 -0.96 6.61
C ILE A 54 0.48 -2.13 6.04
N ARG A 55 -0.06 -3.03 6.87
CA ARG A 55 -0.78 -4.22 6.37
C ARG A 55 -2.17 -3.93 5.79
N THR A 56 -2.79 -2.82 6.21
CA THR A 56 -4.14 -2.45 5.75
C THR A 56 -4.10 -1.65 4.46
N LEU A 57 -3.10 -0.77 4.31
CA LEU A 57 -3.03 0.17 3.20
C LEU A 57 -2.09 -0.29 2.07
N LEU A 58 -1.09 -1.11 2.36
CA LEU A 58 -0.15 -1.59 1.35
C LEU A 58 -0.53 -2.98 0.85
N PRO A 59 -0.17 -3.33 -0.40
CA PRO A 59 -0.39 -4.66 -0.96
C PRO A 59 0.64 -5.67 -0.40
N VAL A 60 0.61 -5.90 0.90
CA VAL A 60 1.51 -6.80 1.65
C VAL A 60 0.69 -7.76 2.50
N GLN A 61 1.28 -8.89 2.85
CA GLN A 61 0.76 -9.81 3.85
C GLN A 61 1.54 -9.61 5.14
N SER A 62 0.88 -9.78 6.28
CA SER A 62 1.55 -9.70 7.58
C SER A 62 1.11 -10.83 8.50
N SER A 63 2.05 -11.33 9.29
CA SER A 63 1.80 -12.25 10.40
C SER A 63 2.56 -11.80 11.64
N PHE A 64 2.01 -12.11 12.81
CA PHE A 64 2.60 -11.74 14.09
C PHE A 64 2.51 -12.91 15.09
N ASP A 65 3.66 -13.34 15.59
CA ASP A 65 3.78 -14.30 16.67
C ASP A 65 3.75 -13.55 18.01
N ILE A 66 2.67 -13.76 18.77
CA ILE A 66 2.43 -13.09 20.05
C ILE A 66 3.37 -13.61 21.15
N LEU A 67 3.81 -14.87 21.08
CA LEU A 67 4.70 -15.45 22.09
C LEU A 67 6.12 -14.92 21.92
N LEU A 68 6.60 -14.86 20.68
CA LEU A 68 7.93 -14.36 20.35
C LEU A 68 7.99 -12.83 20.17
N GLN A 69 6.83 -12.17 20.21
CA GLN A 69 6.69 -10.74 19.88
C GLN A 69 7.36 -10.38 18.55
N ARG A 70 7.23 -11.28 17.57
CA ARG A 70 7.92 -11.20 16.28
C ARG A 70 6.91 -11.11 15.15
N GLY A 71 7.07 -10.11 14.29
CA GLY A 71 6.25 -10.00 13.09
C GLY A 71 7.04 -10.23 11.82
N LYS A 72 6.31 -10.61 10.77
CA LYS A 72 6.80 -10.80 9.42
C LYS A 72 5.86 -10.14 8.44
N ILE A 73 6.38 -9.22 7.64
CA ILE A 73 5.66 -8.57 6.53
C ILE A 73 6.22 -9.12 5.23
N MET A 74 5.38 -9.45 4.26
CA MET A 74 5.77 -10.10 3.00
C MET A 74 5.06 -9.50 1.79
N ARG A 75 5.76 -9.43 0.65
CA ARG A 75 5.17 -9.19 -0.67
C ARG A 75 5.88 -10.06 -1.70
N GLY A 76 5.18 -11.07 -2.21
CA GLY A 76 5.78 -12.06 -3.10
C GLY A 76 7.01 -12.72 -2.45
N PRO A 77 8.19 -12.72 -3.09
CA PRO A 77 9.41 -13.31 -2.52
C PRO A 77 10.07 -12.44 -1.44
N ARG A 78 9.67 -11.16 -1.32
CA ARG A 78 10.28 -10.20 -0.40
C ARG A 78 9.64 -10.27 0.96
N PHE A 79 10.44 -10.11 1.99
CA PHE A 79 9.95 -10.15 3.37
C PHE A 79 10.78 -9.24 4.28
N THR A 80 10.16 -8.83 5.37
CA THR A 80 10.84 -8.19 6.49
C THR A 80 10.38 -8.83 7.80
N ILE A 81 11.33 -9.13 8.68
CA ILE A 81 11.10 -9.65 10.03
C ILE A 81 11.51 -8.57 11.02
N TYR A 82 10.62 -8.25 11.95
CA TYR A 82 10.88 -7.34 13.05
C TYR A 82 10.52 -8.02 14.38
N THR A 83 11.10 -7.56 15.49
CA THR A 83 10.78 -8.07 16.83
C THR A 83 10.58 -6.90 17.78
N VAL A 84 9.49 -6.90 18.55
CA VAL A 84 9.22 -5.87 19.54
C VAL A 84 10.33 -5.86 20.59
N GLY A 85 10.77 -4.68 21.00
CA GLY A 85 11.89 -4.47 21.90
C GLY A 85 13.25 -4.42 21.21
N MET A 86 13.32 -4.68 19.90
CA MET A 86 14.56 -4.63 19.13
C MET A 86 14.60 -3.38 18.24
N SER A 87 15.75 -2.71 18.20
CA SER A 87 16.04 -1.60 17.27
C SER A 87 16.64 -2.12 15.95
N VAL A 88 16.21 -3.30 15.51
CA VAL A 88 16.72 -3.94 14.31
C VAL A 88 15.64 -4.78 13.63
N ALA A 89 15.66 -4.82 12.30
CA ALA A 89 14.83 -5.68 11.47
C ALA A 89 15.68 -6.33 10.36
N LEU A 90 15.26 -7.52 9.91
CA LEU A 90 15.84 -8.21 8.76
C LEU A 90 14.93 -8.00 7.56
N SER A 91 15.37 -7.30 6.52
CA SER A 91 14.61 -7.03 5.30
C SER A 91 15.35 -7.64 4.10
N GLY A 92 14.81 -8.72 3.54
CA GLY A 92 15.56 -9.55 2.59
C GLY A 92 16.85 -10.10 3.22
N ASP A 93 17.99 -9.69 2.65
CA ASP A 93 19.35 -9.99 3.12
C ASP A 93 19.98 -8.83 3.94
N MET A 94 19.25 -7.74 4.14
CA MET A 94 19.74 -6.55 4.82
C MET A 94 19.31 -6.49 6.28
N LEU A 95 20.24 -6.12 7.15
CA LEU A 95 19.96 -5.81 8.55
C LEU A 95 19.73 -4.30 8.72
N LEU A 96 18.47 -3.91 8.85
CA LEU A 96 18.04 -2.53 9.07
C LEU A 96 18.15 -2.19 10.55
N ARG A 97 18.87 -1.11 10.89
CA ARG A 97 19.04 -0.65 12.27
C ARG A 97 18.26 0.64 12.46
N GLY A 98 17.54 0.73 13.56
CA GLY A 98 16.88 1.96 14.00
C GLY A 98 17.57 2.56 15.23
N GLU A 99 17.33 3.84 15.47
CA GLU A 99 17.81 4.54 16.67
C GLU A 99 17.07 4.08 17.93
N TYR A 100 15.82 3.65 17.79
CA TYR A 100 14.95 3.21 18.87
C TYR A 100 14.23 1.91 18.49
N PRO A 101 13.72 1.14 19.48
CA PRO A 101 13.16 -0.17 19.21
C PRO A 101 11.78 -0.11 18.58
N VAL A 102 11.43 -1.18 17.87
CA VAL A 102 10.03 -1.53 17.59
C VAL A 102 9.30 -1.65 18.91
N THR A 103 8.20 -0.92 19.05
CA THR A 103 7.44 -0.89 20.30
C THR A 103 6.02 -1.40 20.08
N ARG A 104 5.41 -1.89 21.16
CA ARG A 104 4.01 -2.28 21.18
C ARG A 104 3.29 -1.45 22.22
N MET A 105 2.29 -0.68 21.80
CA MET A 105 1.51 0.18 22.68
C MET A 105 0.03 0.03 22.38
N GLN A 106 -0.79 -0.13 23.42
CA GLN A 106 -2.25 -0.25 23.28
C GLN A 106 -2.69 -1.31 22.26
N GLY A 107 -1.92 -2.40 22.15
CA GLY A 107 -2.18 -3.50 21.20
C GLY A 107 -1.65 -3.29 19.78
N GLU A 108 -1.18 -2.09 19.45
CA GLU A 108 -0.60 -1.74 18.16
C GLU A 108 0.92 -1.95 18.17
N VAL A 109 1.47 -2.47 17.06
CA VAL A 109 2.91 -2.54 16.83
C VAL A 109 3.35 -1.33 16.02
N LEU A 110 4.37 -0.64 16.52
CA LEU A 110 4.91 0.59 15.97
C LEU A 110 6.36 0.34 15.55
N ILE A 111 6.60 0.46 14.24
CA ILE A 111 7.90 0.26 13.63
C ILE A 111 8.58 1.63 13.47
N PRO A 112 9.82 1.81 13.98
CA PRO A 112 10.59 3.03 13.82
C PRO A 112 10.66 3.49 12.37
N LEU A 113 10.55 4.80 12.13
CA LEU A 113 10.50 5.35 10.78
C LEU A 113 11.73 5.00 9.93
N ASP A 114 12.91 5.03 10.55
CA ASP A 114 14.21 4.67 9.98
C ASP A 114 14.33 3.19 9.60
N ILE A 115 13.57 2.30 10.24
CA ILE A 115 13.39 0.91 9.82
C ILE A 115 12.29 0.81 8.76
N ALA A 116 11.17 1.52 8.96
CA ALA A 116 9.97 1.38 8.14
C ALA A 116 10.19 1.83 6.69
N LEU A 117 10.91 2.94 6.47
CA LEU A 117 11.21 3.46 5.13
C LEU A 117 11.97 2.44 4.26
N PRO A 118 13.20 2.02 4.60
CA PRO A 118 13.94 1.06 3.78
C PRO A 118 13.25 -0.31 3.73
N MET A 119 12.50 -0.69 4.75
CA MET A 119 11.64 -1.88 4.71
C MET A 119 10.57 -1.77 3.61
N ILE A 120 9.86 -0.64 3.53
CA ILE A 120 8.80 -0.43 2.53
C ILE A 120 9.40 -0.35 1.13
N GLU A 121 10.52 0.34 0.95
CA GLU A 121 11.27 0.38 -0.32
C GLU A 121 11.68 -1.02 -0.77
N ASN A 122 12.19 -1.84 0.15
CA ASN A 122 12.52 -3.23 -0.14
C ASN A 122 11.26 -4.03 -0.51
N LEU A 123 10.19 -3.95 0.28
CA LEU A 123 8.97 -4.71 0.05
C LEU A 123 8.26 -4.32 -1.25
N LEU A 124 8.29 -3.04 -1.64
CA LEU A 124 7.51 -2.49 -2.75
C LEU A 124 8.38 -2.07 -3.95
N GLU A 125 8.91 -3.05 -4.69
CA GLU A 125 9.63 -2.75 -5.95
C GLU A 125 8.78 -1.96 -6.95
N GLY A 126 9.38 -0.99 -7.61
CA GLY A 126 8.68 -0.15 -8.60
C GLY A 126 7.67 0.80 -7.94
N TYR A 127 7.86 1.13 -6.67
CA TYR A 127 7.16 2.21 -6.00
C TYR A 127 8.17 3.23 -5.51
N THR A 128 7.87 4.50 -5.71
CA THR A 128 8.62 5.60 -5.11
C THR A 128 8.07 5.86 -3.71
N VAL A 129 8.95 5.87 -2.71
CA VAL A 129 8.62 6.11 -1.30
C VAL A 129 9.23 7.44 -0.87
N VAL A 130 8.42 8.40 -0.42
CA VAL A 130 8.90 9.74 -0.03
C VAL A 130 8.23 10.19 1.25
N ILE A 131 9.00 10.73 2.19
CA ILE A 131 8.44 11.41 3.37
C ILE A 131 7.89 12.78 2.94
N GLN A 132 6.62 13.05 3.25
CA GLN A 132 5.99 14.35 3.04
C GLN A 132 5.27 14.79 4.32
N GLY A 133 5.87 15.73 5.05
CA GLY A 133 5.32 16.23 6.31
C GLY A 133 5.16 15.13 7.34
N SER A 134 3.92 14.84 7.74
CA SER A 134 3.56 13.84 8.74
C SER A 134 3.18 12.48 8.14
N SER A 135 3.56 12.20 6.90
CA SER A 135 3.19 10.95 6.21
C SER A 135 4.31 10.45 5.29
N ILE A 136 4.33 9.14 5.04
CA ILE A 136 5.07 8.53 3.94
C ILE A 136 4.12 8.40 2.76
N VAL A 137 4.47 9.01 1.63
CA VAL A 137 3.70 8.91 0.37
C VAL A 137 4.38 7.90 -0.53
N ILE A 138 3.59 6.91 -0.98
CA ILE A 138 4.02 5.78 -1.78
C ILE A 138 3.30 5.87 -3.12
N LYS A 139 4.05 5.98 -4.21
CA LYS A 139 3.51 6.09 -5.57
C LYS A 139 3.99 4.94 -6.43
N LYS A 140 3.11 4.35 -7.23
CA LYS A 140 3.52 3.32 -8.19
C LYS A 140 4.28 4.00 -9.35
N GLU A 141 5.45 3.49 -9.68
CA GLU A 141 6.19 3.97 -10.84
C GLU A 141 5.49 3.50 -12.12
N ALA A 142 5.28 4.43 -13.06
CA ALA A 142 4.75 4.08 -14.36
C ALA A 142 5.76 3.17 -15.07
N VAL A 143 5.32 2.00 -15.50
CA VAL A 143 6.14 1.11 -16.33
C VAL A 143 6.35 1.82 -17.68
N VAL A 144 7.51 2.44 -17.87
CA VAL A 144 7.91 2.95 -19.19
C VAL A 144 8.14 1.72 -20.06
N PRO A 145 7.37 1.51 -21.14
CA PRO A 145 7.63 0.41 -22.07
C PRO A 145 9.02 0.62 -22.65
N GLN A 146 9.93 -0.33 -22.41
CA GLN A 146 11.21 -0.33 -23.10
C GLN A 146 10.94 -0.58 -24.59
N GLU A 147 10.94 0.50 -25.38
CA GLU A 147 11.05 0.41 -26.82
C GLU A 147 12.33 -0.37 -27.12
N LYS A 148 12.18 -1.57 -27.68
CA LYS A 148 13.28 -2.38 -28.20
C LYS A 148 14.12 -1.49 -29.12
N GLN A 149 15.31 -1.09 -28.65
CA GLN A 149 16.33 -0.53 -29.52
C GLN A 149 16.63 -1.60 -30.57
N LYS A 150 16.18 -1.34 -31.81
CA LYS A 150 16.56 -2.14 -32.97
C LYS A 150 18.08 -2.08 -33.07
N GLU A 151 18.69 -3.23 -32.81
CA GLU A 151 20.04 -3.60 -33.19
C GLU A 151 20.36 -3.03 -34.58
N LYS A 152 21.23 -2.02 -34.64
CA LYS A 152 21.90 -1.66 -35.88
C LYS A 152 22.87 -2.79 -36.19
N LYS A 153 22.54 -3.58 -37.21
CA LYS A 153 23.44 -4.56 -37.83
C LYS A 153 24.76 -3.88 -38.24
N PRO A 154 25.91 -4.56 -38.04
CA PRO A 154 27.12 -4.24 -38.79
C PRO A 154 26.96 -4.57 -40.28
#